data_AF-A0A4V1NXF8-F1
#
_entry.id   AF-A0A4V1NXF8-F1
#
_cell.length_a   1.000
_cell.length_b   1.000
_cell.length_c   1.000
_cell.angle_alpha   90.00
_cell.angle_beta   90.00
_cell.angle_gamma   90.00
#
_symmetry.space_group_name_H-M   'P 1'
#
loop_
_entity.id
_entity.type
_entity.pdbx_description
1 polymer ?
#
loop_
_entity_poly.entity_id
_entity_poly.type
_entity_poly.pdbx_seq_one_letter_code
_entity_poly.pdbx_strand_id
1 'polypeptide(L)'
;MGQVRLSKDELEIKSQCNPLTQIEINIRGEVMSKINQEPSQSSFLLQKPAMAGIFALCLLIVGGIGTYATGVWQLTDSKGEIVYEAETLDKNSYIVKREGMNPLEQDPEITREWEQIHRELRDKMNAGQVMHVYVNDLSLNPIQTTTLLTKPVQYQDYGQWEKGLERKNFPSFMKPTLLPDGFTFHYGVAEFDIDTYYNMGKFEQEMKEEASRTGQRILIREGNYDETQPSYSSIMFTNGQEEIAVRVQFTGAKRLFVSPDAKVEKVSLPSGKEGFYVVDQGTQFIEWVKGEAPRTIYTIQAKADSKISKEDLMLVAENMK
;
A
#
# COMPACT_ATOMS: atom_id res chain seq x y z
N MET A 1 -28.76 3.26 -4.56
CA MET A 1 -27.67 2.43 -3.99
C MET A 1 -26.68 2.16 -5.10
N GLY A 2 -25.58 2.91 -5.16
CA GLY A 2 -24.54 2.69 -6.15
C GLY A 2 -23.79 1.40 -5.83
N GLN A 3 -23.63 0.50 -6.80
CA GLN A 3 -22.78 -0.67 -6.65
C GLN A 3 -21.35 -0.20 -6.33
N VAL A 4 -20.83 -0.59 -5.17
CA VAL A 4 -19.43 -0.36 -4.81
C VAL A 4 -18.57 -1.18 -5.77
N ARG A 5 -17.90 -0.49 -6.70
CA ARG A 5 -16.94 -1.12 -7.62
C ARG A 5 -15.67 -1.38 -6.83
N LEU A 6 -15.35 -2.65 -6.60
CA LEU A 6 -14.11 -3.08 -5.95
C LEU A 6 -12.91 -2.59 -6.76
N SER A 7 -11.83 -2.22 -6.07
CA SER A 7 -10.53 -1.93 -6.67
C SER A 7 -9.93 -3.18 -7.33
N LYS A 8 -8.91 -2.97 -8.18
CA LYS A 8 -8.28 -4.04 -8.97
C LYS A 8 -7.70 -5.14 -8.06
N ASP A 9 -7.02 -4.76 -6.99
CA ASP A 9 -6.43 -5.68 -6.01
C ASP A 9 -7.52 -6.45 -5.25
N GLU A 10 -8.62 -5.79 -4.90
CA GLU A 10 -9.78 -6.42 -4.25
C GLU A 10 -10.47 -7.44 -5.18
N LEU A 11 -10.50 -7.19 -6.50
CA LEU A 11 -11.05 -8.13 -7.48
C LEU A 11 -10.14 -9.34 -7.66
N GLU A 12 -8.82 -9.14 -7.71
CA GLU A 12 -7.84 -10.22 -7.84
C GLU A 12 -7.86 -11.15 -6.62
N ILE A 13 -7.85 -10.58 -5.40
CA ILE A 13 -8.04 -11.34 -4.14
C ILE A 13 -9.35 -12.14 -4.20
N LYS A 14 -10.46 -11.48 -4.52
CA LYS A 14 -11.79 -12.12 -4.52
C LYS A 14 -11.91 -13.23 -5.57
N SER A 15 -11.21 -13.12 -6.70
CA SER A 15 -11.25 -14.12 -7.76
C SER A 15 -10.43 -15.38 -7.44
N GLN A 16 -9.45 -15.28 -6.54
CA GLN A 16 -8.51 -16.36 -6.22
C GLN A 16 -8.68 -16.94 -4.81
N CYS A 17 -9.45 -16.29 -3.93
CA CYS A 17 -9.94 -16.93 -2.72
C CYS A 17 -10.96 -18.02 -3.10
N ASN A 18 -10.59 -19.30 -2.93
CA ASN A 18 -11.57 -20.37 -2.73
C ASN A 18 -12.59 -19.88 -1.69
N PRO A 19 -13.91 -20.15 -1.84
CA PRO A 19 -14.89 -19.69 -0.88
C PRO A 19 -14.47 -20.21 0.49
N LEU A 20 -14.00 -19.29 1.34
CA LEU A 20 -13.74 -19.59 2.73
C LEU A 20 -15.03 -20.22 3.25
N THR A 21 -14.95 -21.48 3.64
CA THR A 21 -15.94 -22.10 4.50
C THR A 21 -16.21 -21.09 5.59
N GLN A 22 -17.43 -20.56 5.63
CA GLN A 22 -17.87 -19.68 6.70
C GLN A 22 -17.65 -20.43 8.01
N ILE A 23 -16.52 -20.18 8.67
CA ILE A 23 -16.37 -20.49 10.07
C ILE A 23 -17.23 -19.43 10.74
N GLU A 24 -18.46 -19.81 11.05
CA GLU A 24 -19.39 -19.03 11.83
C GLU A 24 -18.81 -18.95 13.25
N ILE A 25 -17.92 -18.00 13.49
CA ILE A 25 -17.40 -17.73 14.82
C ILE A 25 -18.56 -17.15 15.63
N ASN A 26 -19.21 -17.99 16.43
CA ASN A 26 -20.28 -17.62 17.34
C ASN A 26 -19.70 -16.88 18.57
N ILE A 27 -19.21 -15.66 18.34
CA ILE A 27 -18.70 -14.75 19.38
C ILE A 27 -19.79 -14.49 20.45
N ARG A 28 -21.06 -14.52 20.03
CA ARG A 28 -22.20 -14.28 20.93
C ARG A 28 -22.35 -15.38 21.99
N GLY A 29 -22.08 -16.64 21.65
CA GLY A 29 -22.16 -17.76 22.59
C GLY A 29 -21.07 -17.75 23.65
N GLU A 30 -19.85 -17.36 23.27
CA GLU A 30 -18.68 -17.39 24.15
C GLU A 30 -18.61 -16.17 25.09
N VAL A 31 -19.12 -15.02 24.66
CA VAL A 31 -19.26 -13.83 25.53
C VAL A 31 -20.41 -14.02 26.51
N MET A 32 -21.54 -14.61 26.10
CA MET A 32 -22.69 -14.82 26.99
C MET A 32 -22.45 -15.94 28.02
N SER A 33 -21.59 -16.92 27.73
CA SER A 33 -21.23 -17.96 28.70
C SER A 33 -20.32 -17.43 29.82
N LYS A 34 -19.44 -16.46 29.53
CA LYS A 34 -18.60 -15.78 30.53
C LYS A 34 -19.35 -14.76 31.38
N ILE A 35 -20.46 -14.20 30.88
CA ILE A 35 -21.32 -13.27 31.65
C ILE A 35 -22.25 -14.02 32.62
N ASN A 36 -22.57 -15.29 32.34
CA ASN A 36 -23.47 -16.11 33.15
C ASN A 36 -22.79 -16.95 34.25
N GLN A 37 -21.48 -16.80 34.47
CA GLN A 37 -20.85 -17.32 35.70
C GLN A 37 -21.07 -16.30 36.83
N GLU A 38 -21.76 -16.75 37.88
CA GLU A 38 -22.46 -15.96 38.90
C GLU A 38 -21.67 -14.80 39.55
N PRO A 39 -22.35 -13.69 39.93
CA PRO A 39 -21.77 -12.63 40.74
C PRO A 39 -21.81 -12.99 42.23
N SER A 40 -20.63 -13.08 42.84
CA SER A 40 -20.43 -13.02 44.28
C SER A 40 -20.86 -11.64 44.82
N GLN A 41 -21.74 -11.66 45.80
CA GLN A 41 -22.32 -10.49 46.45
C GLN A 41 -21.26 -9.60 47.13
N SER A 42 -21.16 -8.35 46.69
CA SER A 42 -20.85 -7.25 47.61
C SER A 42 -21.62 -5.99 47.18
N SER A 43 -22.44 -5.51 48.11
CA SER A 43 -23.26 -4.32 47.93
C SER A 43 -22.42 -3.06 48.06
N PHE A 44 -22.07 -2.43 46.92
CA PHE A 44 -21.66 -1.03 46.89
C PHE A 44 -22.73 -0.20 46.20
N LEU A 45 -23.47 0.57 47.00
CA LEU A 45 -24.40 1.60 46.55
C LEU A 45 -23.59 2.75 45.91
N LEU A 46 -23.27 2.65 44.61
CA LEU A 46 -22.80 3.78 43.82
C LEU A 46 -23.98 4.54 43.21
N GLN A 47 -24.01 5.85 43.46
CA GLN A 47 -25.02 6.79 42.97
C GLN A 47 -25.04 6.85 41.42
N LYS A 48 -26.25 7.01 40.87
CA LYS A 48 -26.62 6.73 39.48
C LYS A 48 -26.04 7.61 38.35
N PRO A 49 -25.37 8.77 38.54
CA PRO A 49 -24.76 9.48 37.39
C PRO A 49 -23.31 9.06 37.09
N ALA A 50 -22.59 8.42 38.02
CA ALA A 50 -21.17 8.05 37.82
C ALA A 50 -20.99 6.83 36.89
N MET A 51 -21.98 5.94 36.83
CA MET A 51 -21.89 4.68 36.07
C MET A 51 -22.01 4.88 34.55
N ALA A 52 -22.75 5.90 34.10
CA ALA A 52 -22.88 6.22 32.67
C ALA A 52 -21.57 6.77 32.07
N GLY A 53 -20.81 7.54 32.85
CA GLY A 53 -19.49 8.05 32.44
C GLY A 53 -18.46 6.94 32.28
N ILE A 54 -18.47 5.94 33.17
CA ILE A 54 -17.56 4.78 33.11
C ILE A 54 -17.91 3.86 31.94
N PHE A 55 -19.20 3.63 31.64
CA PHE A 55 -19.61 2.84 30.46
C PHE A 55 -19.26 3.51 29.13
N ALA A 56 -19.42 4.84 29.03
CA ALA A 56 -19.00 5.60 27.85
C ALA A 56 -17.47 5.57 27.67
N LEU A 57 -16.72 5.65 28.76
CA LEU A 57 -15.25 5.53 28.75
C LEU A 57 -14.81 4.11 28.35
N CYS A 58 -15.45 3.06 28.87
CA CYS A 58 -15.16 1.68 28.50
C CYS A 58 -15.53 1.37 27.04
N LEU A 59 -16.62 1.91 26.50
CA LEU A 59 -16.97 1.74 25.08
C LEU A 59 -15.99 2.46 24.14
N LEU A 60 -15.48 3.63 24.54
CA LEU A 60 -14.40 4.32 23.82
C LEU A 60 -13.06 3.57 23.89
N ILE A 61 -12.73 2.99 25.05
CA ILE A 61 -11.51 2.20 25.24
C ILE A 61 -11.58 0.85 24.49
N VAL A 62 -12.74 0.18 24.46
CA VAL A 62 -12.93 -1.08 23.73
C VAL A 62 -12.91 -0.87 22.21
N GLY A 63 -13.43 0.25 21.71
CA GLY A 63 -13.35 0.60 20.28
C GLY A 63 -11.91 0.89 19.82
N GLY A 64 -11.09 1.51 20.67
CA GLY A 64 -9.67 1.76 20.37
C GLY A 64 -8.81 0.50 20.42
N ILE A 65 -8.93 -0.32 21.46
CA ILE A 65 -8.05 -1.49 21.69
C ILE A 65 -8.34 -2.65 20.73
N GLY A 66 -9.60 -2.84 20.30
CA GLY A 66 -9.97 -3.93 19.39
C GLY A 66 -9.26 -3.87 18.03
N THR A 67 -9.06 -2.67 17.49
CA THR A 67 -8.42 -2.45 16.18
C THR A 67 -6.94 -2.85 16.13
N TYR A 68 -6.20 -2.64 17.23
CA TYR A 68 -4.79 -3.03 17.31
C TYR A 68 -4.59 -4.55 17.44
N ALA A 69 -5.52 -5.27 18.07
CA ALA A 69 -5.40 -6.71 18.27
C ALA A 69 -5.73 -7.54 17.02
N THR A 70 -6.49 -6.98 16.07
CA THR A 70 -6.90 -7.65 14.83
C THR A 70 -6.02 -7.34 13.63
N GLY A 71 -5.04 -6.43 13.76
CA GLY A 71 -4.22 -5.98 12.64
C GLY A 71 -5.01 -5.15 11.61
N VAL A 72 -6.07 -4.46 12.04
CA VAL A 72 -6.93 -3.64 11.18
C VAL A 72 -7.08 -2.24 11.78
N TRP A 73 -6.67 -1.22 11.05
CA TRP A 73 -6.82 0.19 11.44
C TRP A 73 -7.79 0.88 10.48
N GLN A 74 -8.64 1.77 10.98
CA GLN A 74 -9.69 2.42 10.18
C GLN A 74 -9.64 3.94 10.33
N LEU A 75 -9.72 4.67 9.22
CA LEU A 75 -9.97 6.11 9.18
C LEU A 75 -11.46 6.34 8.93
N THR A 76 -12.05 7.25 9.69
CA THR A 76 -13.48 7.55 9.60
C THR A 76 -13.72 9.00 9.23
N ASP A 77 -14.80 9.27 8.49
CA ASP A 77 -15.24 10.64 8.26
C ASP A 77 -15.95 11.24 9.50
N SER A 78 -16.42 12.48 9.38
CA SER A 78 -17.16 13.16 10.45
C SER A 78 -18.49 12.50 10.83
N LYS A 79 -19.00 11.56 10.02
CA LYS A 79 -20.22 10.78 10.27
C LYS A 79 -19.90 9.43 10.92
N GLY A 80 -18.62 9.09 11.09
CA GLY A 80 -18.17 7.79 11.58
C GLY A 80 -18.15 6.71 10.49
N GLU A 81 -18.29 7.06 9.22
CA GLU A 81 -18.19 6.11 8.12
C GLU A 81 -16.73 5.80 7.80
N ILE A 82 -16.41 4.51 7.63
CA ILE A 82 -15.06 4.08 7.26
C ILE A 82 -14.75 4.55 5.84
N VAL A 83 -13.75 5.42 5.72
CA VAL A 83 -13.30 5.97 4.43
C VAL A 83 -12.05 5.28 3.91
N TYR A 84 -11.24 4.74 4.82
CA TYR A 84 -9.99 4.06 4.50
C TYR A 84 -9.59 3.10 5.61
N GLU A 85 -9.02 1.94 5.28
CA GLU A 85 -8.56 0.93 6.24
C GLU A 85 -7.12 0.53 5.92
N ALA A 86 -6.34 0.21 6.94
CA ALA A 86 -5.10 -0.54 6.80
C ALA A 86 -5.33 -1.93 7.38
N GLU A 87 -4.95 -2.97 6.64
CA GLU A 87 -5.16 -4.37 7.03
C GLU A 87 -3.84 -5.14 6.90
N THR A 88 -3.48 -5.85 7.96
CA THR A 88 -2.33 -6.74 7.99
C THR A 88 -2.65 -7.98 7.16
N LEU A 89 -1.83 -8.25 6.14
CA LEU A 89 -2.02 -9.45 5.33
C LEU A 89 -1.70 -10.73 6.11
N ASP A 90 -2.43 -11.81 5.79
CA ASP A 90 -2.05 -13.14 6.24
C ASP A 90 -0.69 -13.52 5.63
N LYS A 91 0.24 -13.99 6.48
CA LYS A 91 1.60 -14.46 6.10
C LYS A 91 1.59 -15.48 4.96
N ASN A 92 0.52 -16.26 4.84
CA ASN A 92 0.35 -17.31 3.85
C ASN A 92 -0.50 -16.87 2.64
N SER A 93 -1.00 -15.63 2.62
CA SER A 93 -1.80 -15.11 1.53
C SER A 93 -1.02 -15.12 0.21
N TYR A 94 -1.76 -15.25 -0.89
CA TYR A 94 -1.17 -15.23 -2.23
C TYR A 94 -0.44 -13.92 -2.51
N ILE A 95 -1.00 -12.78 -2.09
CA ILE A 95 -0.35 -11.46 -2.25
C ILE A 95 0.98 -11.43 -1.50
N VAL A 96 1.02 -11.93 -0.26
CA VAL A 96 2.26 -11.96 0.51
C VAL A 96 3.33 -12.81 -0.20
N LYS A 97 2.93 -13.93 -0.78
CA LYS A 97 3.84 -14.78 -1.56
C LYS A 97 4.25 -14.15 -2.89
N ARG A 98 3.34 -13.46 -3.57
CA ARG A 98 3.54 -12.88 -4.91
C ARG A 98 4.40 -11.63 -4.91
N GLU A 99 4.06 -10.67 -4.07
CA GLU A 99 4.73 -9.37 -4.03
C GLU A 99 6.07 -9.43 -3.27
N GLY A 100 6.58 -10.63 -3.00
CA GLY A 100 7.80 -10.82 -2.21
C GLY A 100 7.67 -10.38 -0.75
N MET A 101 6.45 -10.10 -0.28
CA MET A 101 6.20 -9.65 1.09
C MET A 101 6.32 -10.77 2.12
N ASN A 102 6.59 -12.00 1.67
CA ASN A 102 6.90 -13.11 2.55
C ASN A 102 8.39 -13.02 2.91
N PRO A 103 8.74 -12.87 4.21
CA PRO A 103 10.05 -13.23 4.70
C PRO A 103 10.12 -14.77 4.71
N LEU A 104 10.03 -15.41 3.54
CA LEU A 104 10.84 -16.59 3.36
C LEU A 104 12.25 -16.06 3.54
N GLU A 105 12.96 -16.62 4.50
CA GLU A 105 14.40 -16.48 4.69
C GLU A 105 15.08 -16.89 3.38
N GLN A 106 14.99 -16.04 2.35
CA GLN A 106 15.73 -16.22 1.13
C GLN A 106 17.16 -16.07 1.55
N ASP A 107 17.93 -17.12 1.27
CA ASP A 107 19.36 -17.10 1.37
C ASP A 107 19.86 -15.72 0.88
N PRO A 108 20.64 -14.97 1.67
CA PRO A 108 21.17 -13.68 1.24
C PRO A 108 21.83 -13.72 -0.14
N GLU A 109 22.34 -14.87 -0.58
CA GLU A 109 22.85 -15.08 -1.94
C GLU A 109 21.75 -15.05 -3.00
N ILE A 110 20.61 -15.72 -2.77
CA ILE A 110 19.44 -15.72 -3.67
C ILE A 110 18.87 -14.29 -3.79
N THR A 111 18.72 -13.58 -2.68
CA THR A 111 18.24 -12.18 -2.69
C THR A 111 19.19 -11.29 -3.49
N ARG A 112 20.50 -11.42 -3.29
CA ARG A 112 21.51 -10.64 -4.05
C ARG A 112 21.46 -10.96 -5.54
N GLU A 113 21.34 -12.23 -5.91
CA GLU A 113 21.24 -12.64 -7.31
C GLU A 113 19.98 -12.06 -7.97
N TRP A 114 18.83 -12.17 -7.30
CA TRP A 114 17.57 -11.60 -7.77
C TRP A 114 17.68 -10.09 -7.98
N GLU A 115 18.18 -9.36 -6.99
CA GLU A 115 18.42 -7.92 -7.10
C GLU A 115 19.41 -7.57 -8.22
N GLN A 116 20.47 -8.36 -8.40
CA GLN A 116 21.45 -8.14 -9.45
C GLN A 116 20.81 -8.29 -10.84
N ILE A 117 20.01 -9.34 -11.07
CA ILE A 117 19.26 -9.51 -12.31
C ILE A 117 18.40 -8.28 -12.58
N HIS A 118 17.65 -7.80 -11.58
CA HIS A 118 16.77 -6.64 -11.72
C HIS A 118 17.53 -5.35 -12.04
N ARG A 119 18.66 -5.12 -11.37
CA ARG A 119 19.53 -3.97 -11.64
C ARG A 119 20.07 -4.02 -13.07
N GLU A 120 20.66 -5.15 -13.48
CA GLU A 120 21.23 -5.29 -14.82
C GLU A 120 20.21 -5.11 -15.94
N LEU A 121 18.98 -5.60 -15.74
CA LEU A 121 17.90 -5.40 -16.71
C LEU A 121 17.47 -3.94 -16.76
N ARG A 122 17.27 -3.29 -15.60
CA ARG A 122 16.88 -1.87 -15.53
C ARG A 122 17.94 -0.92 -16.10
N ASP A 123 19.22 -1.25 -15.96
CA ASP A 123 20.31 -0.47 -16.53
C ASP A 123 20.31 -0.50 -18.06
N LYS A 124 19.87 -1.62 -18.65
CA LYS A 124 19.73 -1.79 -20.12
C LYS A 124 18.45 -1.18 -20.69
N MET A 125 17.45 -0.89 -19.86
CA MET A 125 16.21 -0.26 -20.31
C MET A 125 16.42 1.19 -20.72
N ASN A 126 15.71 1.63 -21.75
CA ASN A 126 15.55 3.04 -22.09
C ASN A 126 14.49 3.68 -21.19
N ALA A 127 14.55 5.01 -21.04
CA ALA A 127 13.48 5.75 -20.36
C ALA A 127 12.15 5.58 -21.11
N GLY A 128 11.08 5.35 -20.36
CA GLY A 128 9.74 5.05 -20.88
C GLY A 128 9.51 3.60 -21.28
N GLN A 129 10.42 2.67 -20.98
CA GLN A 129 10.22 1.25 -21.28
C GLN A 129 9.58 0.48 -20.13
N VAL A 130 8.82 -0.54 -20.53
CA VAL A 130 8.24 -1.58 -19.67
C VAL A 130 8.75 -2.94 -20.15
N MET A 131 9.20 -3.77 -19.21
CA MET A 131 9.60 -5.14 -19.48
C MET A 131 8.92 -6.09 -18.51
N HIS A 132 8.45 -7.20 -19.05
CA HIS A 132 8.03 -8.36 -18.30
C HIS A 132 9.19 -9.34 -18.23
N VAL A 133 9.48 -9.82 -17.03
CA VAL A 133 10.60 -10.71 -16.74
C VAL A 133 10.07 -11.97 -16.09
N TYR A 134 10.33 -13.11 -16.72
CA TYR A 134 10.07 -14.41 -16.15
C TYR A 134 11.40 -15.13 -15.89
N VAL A 135 11.63 -15.53 -14.65
CA VAL A 135 12.81 -16.33 -14.27
C VAL A 135 12.37 -17.77 -14.12
N ASN A 136 12.91 -18.64 -14.97
CA ASN A 136 12.69 -20.09 -14.97
C ASN A 136 13.68 -20.80 -14.05
N ASP A 137 13.69 -20.39 -12.79
CA ASP A 137 14.54 -20.94 -11.75
C ASP A 137 13.71 -20.93 -10.47
N LEU A 138 13.34 -22.10 -9.96
CA LEU A 138 12.46 -22.22 -8.79
C LEU A 138 13.10 -21.70 -7.50
N SER A 139 14.43 -21.56 -7.46
CA SER A 139 15.10 -20.94 -6.31
C SER A 139 14.90 -19.43 -6.27
N LEU A 140 14.87 -18.79 -7.44
CA LEU A 140 14.68 -17.34 -7.60
C LEU A 140 13.20 -16.95 -7.77
N ASN A 141 12.39 -17.83 -8.38
CA ASN A 141 10.99 -17.61 -8.69
C ASN A 141 10.13 -18.83 -8.27
N PRO A 142 10.00 -19.07 -6.96
CA PRO A 142 9.33 -20.27 -6.42
C PRO A 142 7.83 -20.32 -6.76
N ILE A 143 7.21 -19.15 -6.96
CA ILE A 143 5.79 -19.01 -7.30
C ILE A 143 5.54 -18.97 -8.81
N GLN A 144 6.60 -18.96 -9.62
CA GLN A 144 6.56 -18.97 -11.08
C GLN A 144 5.71 -17.85 -11.69
N THR A 145 5.81 -16.64 -11.16
CA THR A 145 5.11 -15.46 -11.68
C THR A 145 6.02 -14.63 -12.57
N THR A 146 5.42 -13.68 -13.30
CA THR A 146 6.17 -12.68 -14.07
C THR A 146 6.36 -11.43 -13.23
N THR A 147 7.58 -10.89 -13.21
CA THR A 147 7.88 -9.60 -12.60
C THR A 147 7.85 -8.50 -13.64
N LEU A 148 7.28 -7.37 -13.27
CA LEU A 148 7.21 -6.18 -14.10
C LEU A 148 8.36 -5.23 -13.74
N LEU A 149 9.13 -4.82 -14.74
CA LEU A 149 10.12 -3.76 -14.64
C LEU A 149 9.67 -2.55 -15.44
N THR A 150 9.71 -1.38 -14.82
CA THR A 150 9.49 -0.11 -15.50
C THR A 150 10.72 0.78 -15.33
N LYS A 151 10.99 1.62 -16.34
CA LYS A 151 11.97 2.71 -16.26
C LYS A 151 11.26 4.00 -16.68
N PRO A 152 10.58 4.70 -15.77
CA PRO A 152 9.80 5.87 -16.13
C PRO A 152 10.65 6.99 -16.72
N VAL A 153 10.01 7.85 -17.52
CA VAL A 153 10.61 9.11 -17.95
C VAL A 153 10.68 10.06 -16.75
N GLN A 154 11.89 10.53 -16.44
CA GLN A 154 12.12 11.50 -15.38
C GLN A 154 12.14 12.92 -15.93
N TYR A 155 11.33 13.78 -15.35
CA TYR A 155 11.26 15.20 -15.68
C TYR A 155 12.13 15.97 -14.68
N GLN A 156 13.22 16.56 -15.17
CA GLN A 156 14.16 17.34 -14.36
C GLN A 156 13.68 18.78 -14.09
N ASP A 157 12.55 19.18 -14.70
CA ASP A 157 11.90 20.45 -14.45
C ASP A 157 10.47 20.22 -13.96
N TYR A 158 10.15 20.81 -12.80
CA TYR A 158 8.83 20.68 -12.17
C TYR A 158 7.71 21.22 -13.07
N GLY A 159 7.93 22.36 -13.73
CA GLY A 159 6.90 22.99 -14.57
C GLY A 159 6.58 22.19 -15.83
N GLN A 160 7.57 21.51 -16.41
CA GLN A 160 7.36 20.57 -17.51
C GLN A 160 6.60 19.32 -17.06
N TRP A 161 6.94 18.78 -15.89
CA TRP A 161 6.25 17.65 -15.31
C TRP A 161 4.77 17.95 -15.04
N GLU A 162 4.48 19.07 -14.37
CA GLU A 162 3.13 19.51 -14.04
C GLU A 162 2.26 19.71 -15.28
N LYS A 163 2.78 20.39 -16.31
CA LYS A 163 2.11 20.50 -17.62
C LYS A 163 1.87 19.14 -18.27
N GLY A 164 2.77 18.19 -18.06
CA GLY A 164 2.64 16.81 -18.51
C GLY A 164 1.47 16.10 -17.85
N LEU A 165 1.31 16.26 -16.54
CA LEU A 165 0.19 15.70 -15.77
C LEU A 165 -1.16 16.22 -16.27
N GLU A 166 -1.29 17.54 -16.44
CA GLU A 166 -2.52 18.18 -16.90
C GLU A 166 -2.94 17.67 -18.28
N ARG A 167 -2.00 17.59 -19.23
CA ARG A 167 -2.27 17.11 -20.59
C ARG A 167 -2.68 15.65 -20.66
N LYS A 168 -2.24 14.86 -19.68
CA LYS A 168 -2.42 13.40 -19.64
C LYS A 168 -3.49 12.97 -18.62
N ASN A 169 -4.29 13.91 -18.12
CA ASN A 169 -5.38 13.66 -17.18
C ASN A 169 -4.96 12.94 -15.88
N PHE A 170 -3.74 13.17 -15.39
CA PHE A 170 -3.31 12.65 -14.09
C PHE A 170 -4.04 13.37 -12.94
N PRO A 171 -4.05 12.79 -11.72
CA PRO A 171 -4.51 13.49 -10.54
C PRO A 171 -3.79 14.83 -10.36
N SER A 172 -4.53 15.85 -9.93
CA SER A 172 -3.93 17.11 -9.50
C SER A 172 -2.97 16.86 -8.35
N PHE A 173 -1.75 17.33 -8.51
CA PHE A 173 -0.69 17.16 -7.53
C PHE A 173 -0.59 18.40 -6.64
N MET A 174 -0.63 18.19 -5.33
CA MET A 174 -0.35 19.25 -4.37
C MET A 174 1.16 19.31 -4.14
N LYS A 175 1.79 20.47 -4.33
CA LYS A 175 3.22 20.62 -4.12
C LYS A 175 3.48 20.94 -2.64
N PRO A 176 4.46 20.29 -1.99
CA PRO A 176 4.88 20.73 -0.67
C PRO A 176 5.50 22.12 -0.76
N THR A 177 4.99 23.04 0.06
CA THR A 177 5.49 24.41 0.19
C THR A 177 6.68 24.53 1.15
N LEU A 178 6.91 23.49 1.95
CA LEU A 178 8.04 23.35 2.85
C LEU A 178 8.51 21.90 2.82
N LEU A 179 9.83 21.72 2.90
CA LEU A 179 10.51 20.44 2.97
C LEU A 179 11.47 20.48 4.17
N PRO A 180 11.91 19.30 4.67
CA PRO A 180 13.01 19.24 5.63
C PRO A 180 14.26 19.94 5.07
N ASP A 181 15.10 20.43 5.98
CA ASP A 181 16.25 21.24 5.60
C ASP A 181 17.16 20.54 4.57
N GLY A 182 17.51 21.28 3.51
CA GLY A 182 18.39 20.80 2.44
C GLY A 182 17.71 19.98 1.34
N PHE A 183 16.45 19.57 1.51
CA PHE A 183 15.73 18.87 0.45
C PHE A 183 15.28 19.83 -0.65
N THR A 184 15.52 19.42 -1.89
CA THR A 184 15.10 20.16 -3.10
C THR A 184 14.50 19.21 -4.13
N PHE A 185 13.74 19.75 -5.08
CA PHE A 185 13.20 18.97 -6.19
C PHE A 185 14.34 18.29 -6.96
N HIS A 186 14.25 16.98 -7.14
CA HIS A 186 15.18 16.20 -7.95
C HIS A 186 14.58 15.93 -9.32
N TYR A 187 13.48 15.17 -9.38
CA TYR A 187 12.76 14.88 -10.62
C TYR A 187 11.30 14.51 -10.36
N GLY A 188 10.46 14.64 -11.39
CA GLY A 188 9.10 14.15 -11.42
C GLY A 188 8.96 12.92 -12.31
N VAL A 189 7.98 12.06 -12.00
CA VAL A 189 7.59 10.88 -12.78
C VAL A 189 6.07 10.87 -12.97
N ALA A 190 5.62 10.42 -14.12
CA ALA A 190 4.21 10.16 -14.41
C ALA A 190 4.14 8.84 -15.17
N GLU A 191 3.48 7.84 -14.60
CA GLU A 191 3.32 6.52 -15.20
C GLU A 191 1.86 6.19 -15.45
N PHE A 192 1.61 5.62 -16.62
CA PHE A 192 0.33 5.03 -16.98
C PHE A 192 0.28 3.58 -16.50
N ASP A 193 -0.92 3.00 -16.47
CA ASP A 193 -1.09 1.57 -16.29
C ASP A 193 -0.51 0.83 -17.52
N ILE A 194 -0.39 -0.49 -17.42
CA ILE A 194 0.24 -1.33 -18.44
C ILE A 194 -0.82 -2.17 -19.13
N ASP A 195 -0.72 -2.30 -20.45
CA ASP A 195 -1.73 -2.92 -21.32
C ASP A 195 -2.01 -4.39 -20.95
N THR A 196 -0.97 -5.13 -20.57
CA THR A 196 -1.05 -6.54 -20.17
C THR A 196 -1.72 -6.76 -18.82
N TYR A 197 -1.98 -5.71 -18.01
CA TYR A 197 -2.58 -5.84 -16.69
C TYR A 197 -3.97 -6.52 -16.74
N TYR A 198 -4.72 -6.32 -17.83
CA TYR A 198 -6.04 -6.91 -18.01
C TYR A 198 -6.02 -8.38 -18.43
N ASN A 199 -4.87 -8.93 -18.80
CA ASN A 199 -4.72 -10.32 -19.23
C ASN A 199 -3.46 -10.98 -18.66
N MET A 200 -3.03 -10.55 -17.47
CA MET A 200 -1.77 -10.96 -16.84
C MET A 200 -1.66 -12.48 -16.74
N GLY A 201 -2.72 -13.17 -16.28
CA GLY A 201 -2.69 -14.63 -16.12
C GLY A 201 -2.42 -15.39 -17.43
N LYS A 202 -3.00 -14.94 -18.55
CA LYS A 202 -2.71 -15.53 -19.86
C LYS A 202 -1.28 -15.23 -20.29
N PHE A 203 -0.84 -14.00 -20.10
CA PHE A 203 0.50 -13.56 -20.47
C PHE A 203 1.60 -14.30 -19.68
N GLU A 204 1.41 -14.49 -18.38
CA GLU A 204 2.28 -15.30 -17.52
C GLU A 204 2.36 -16.75 -17.99
N GLN A 205 1.21 -17.35 -18.33
CA GLN A 205 1.16 -18.71 -18.86
C GLN A 205 1.97 -18.81 -20.17
N GLU A 206 1.79 -17.88 -21.10
CA GLU A 206 2.53 -17.84 -22.37
C GLU A 206 4.04 -17.70 -22.14
N MET A 207 4.49 -16.91 -21.16
CA MET A 207 5.91 -16.79 -20.81
C MET A 207 6.47 -18.08 -20.19
N LYS A 208 5.71 -18.71 -19.29
CA LYS A 208 6.09 -19.98 -18.65
C LYS A 208 6.21 -21.12 -19.67
N GLU A 209 5.26 -21.22 -20.59
CA GLU A 209 5.29 -22.21 -21.67
C GLU A 209 6.50 -22.00 -22.59
N GLU A 210 6.81 -20.75 -22.94
CA GLU A 210 7.96 -20.41 -23.76
C GLU A 210 9.28 -20.74 -23.05
N ALA A 211 9.43 -20.38 -21.77
CA ALA A 211 10.62 -20.70 -21.00
C ALA A 211 10.83 -22.21 -20.85
N SER A 212 9.74 -22.98 -20.66
CA SER A 212 9.77 -24.44 -20.61
C SER A 212 10.19 -25.05 -21.95
N ARG A 213 9.71 -24.49 -23.07
CA ARG A 213 10.02 -24.96 -24.43
C ARG A 213 11.45 -24.62 -24.85
N THR A 214 11.92 -23.43 -24.51
CA THR A 214 13.24 -22.90 -24.95
C THR A 214 14.37 -23.28 -24.00
N GLY A 215 14.05 -23.63 -22.75
CA GLY A 215 15.05 -23.85 -21.70
C GLY A 215 15.75 -22.57 -21.25
N GLN A 216 15.28 -21.39 -21.66
CA GLN A 216 15.86 -20.13 -21.22
C GLN A 216 15.64 -19.91 -19.72
N ARG A 217 16.71 -19.55 -19.01
CA ARG A 217 16.65 -19.23 -17.57
C ARG A 217 15.90 -17.92 -17.32
N ILE A 218 16.07 -16.92 -18.19
CA ILE A 218 15.41 -15.62 -18.08
C ILE A 218 14.76 -15.34 -19.41
N LEU A 219 13.44 -15.10 -19.39
CA LEU A 219 12.66 -14.67 -20.53
C LEU A 219 12.23 -13.22 -20.31
N ILE A 220 12.41 -12.38 -21.32
CA ILE A 220 12.06 -10.96 -21.27
C ILE A 220 11.12 -10.65 -22.42
N ARG A 221 10.03 -9.93 -22.15
CA ARG A 221 9.11 -9.41 -23.17
C ARG A 221 8.87 -7.92 -22.92
N GLU A 222 8.92 -7.12 -23.97
CA GLU A 222 8.54 -5.71 -23.87
C GLU A 222 7.02 -5.60 -23.65
N GLY A 223 6.61 -4.72 -22.75
CA GLY A 223 5.20 -4.36 -22.51
C GLY A 223 4.93 -2.95 -22.99
N ASN A 224 3.65 -2.53 -23.02
CA ASN A 224 3.28 -1.16 -23.35
C ASN A 224 2.49 -0.50 -22.23
N TYR A 225 2.65 0.81 -22.13
CA TYR A 225 1.77 1.64 -21.32
C TYR A 225 0.39 1.78 -22.00
N ASP A 226 -0.67 1.65 -21.23
CA ASP A 226 -2.01 2.09 -21.59
C ASP A 226 -2.14 3.59 -21.32
N GLU A 227 -1.79 4.41 -22.31
CA GLU A 227 -1.83 5.88 -22.20
C GLU A 227 -3.23 6.46 -21.92
N THR A 228 -4.28 5.63 -21.92
CA THR A 228 -5.64 6.04 -21.55
C THR A 228 -5.93 5.92 -20.05
N GLN A 229 -5.06 5.25 -19.30
CA GLN A 229 -5.24 4.95 -17.87
C GLN A 229 -4.06 5.49 -17.06
N PRO A 230 -4.13 6.74 -16.54
CA PRO A 230 -3.12 7.27 -15.64
C PRO A 230 -3.02 6.40 -14.38
N SER A 231 -1.81 5.92 -14.06
CA SER A 231 -1.57 5.11 -12.86
C SER A 231 -1.27 6.02 -11.69
N TYR A 232 -0.09 6.64 -11.70
CA TYR A 232 0.36 7.51 -10.62
C TYR A 232 1.33 8.59 -11.11
N SER A 233 1.38 9.70 -10.38
CA SER A 233 2.41 10.71 -10.50
C SER A 233 3.23 10.76 -9.22
N SER A 234 4.51 11.07 -9.33
CA SER A 234 5.42 11.15 -8.18
C SER A 234 6.46 12.23 -8.36
N ILE A 235 6.88 12.86 -7.27
CA ILE A 235 8.05 13.74 -7.21
C ILE A 235 9.06 13.16 -6.24
N MET A 236 10.31 13.13 -6.66
CA MET A 236 11.45 12.87 -5.80
C MET A 236 12.07 14.19 -5.32
N PHE A 237 12.25 14.30 -4.00
CA PHE A 237 13.06 15.34 -3.36
C PHE A 237 14.32 14.73 -2.79
N THR A 238 15.44 15.45 -2.85
CA THR A 238 16.72 14.98 -2.30
C THR A 238 17.51 16.09 -1.62
N ASN A 239 18.29 15.72 -0.61
CA ASN A 239 19.35 16.53 -0.03
C ASN A 239 20.76 16.08 -0.50
N GLY A 240 20.83 15.20 -1.51
CA GLY A 240 22.06 14.61 -2.05
C GLY A 240 22.49 13.31 -1.36
N GLN A 241 21.91 12.95 -0.22
CA GLN A 241 22.16 11.67 0.48
C GLN A 241 20.89 10.84 0.65
N GLU A 242 19.78 11.50 0.92
CA GLU A 242 18.50 10.91 1.25
C GLU A 242 17.42 11.43 0.30
N GLU A 243 16.31 10.68 0.25
CA GLU A 243 15.27 10.85 -0.73
C GLU A 243 13.90 10.77 -0.07
N ILE A 244 13.04 11.74 -0.38
CA ILE A 244 11.62 11.76 -0.03
C ILE A 244 10.83 11.73 -1.33
N ALA A 245 10.02 10.70 -1.51
CA ALA A 245 9.10 10.62 -2.64
C ALA A 245 7.68 11.02 -2.21
N VAL A 246 7.03 11.83 -3.02
CA VAL A 246 5.62 12.22 -2.85
C VAL A 246 4.85 11.71 -4.05
N ARG A 247 3.99 10.73 -3.83
CA ARG A 247 3.21 10.02 -4.85
C ARG A 247 1.73 10.35 -4.73
N VAL A 248 1.06 10.47 -5.88
CA VAL A 248 -0.39 10.65 -5.99
C VAL A 248 -0.95 9.73 -7.06
N GLN A 249 -2.07 9.07 -6.77
CA GLN A 249 -2.78 8.24 -7.74
C GLN A 249 -4.29 8.32 -7.55
N PHE A 250 -5.04 8.13 -8.63
CA PHE A 250 -6.47 7.87 -8.50
C PHE A 250 -6.67 6.52 -7.81
N THR A 251 -7.70 6.42 -6.98
CA THR A 251 -8.01 5.16 -6.34
C THR A 251 -9.51 4.91 -6.27
N GLY A 252 -9.89 3.64 -6.44
CA GLY A 252 -11.15 3.10 -5.93
C GLY A 252 -10.98 2.36 -4.61
N ALA A 253 -9.73 2.11 -4.19
CA ALA A 253 -9.42 1.31 -3.03
C ALA A 253 -9.83 2.03 -1.75
N LYS A 254 -10.41 1.25 -0.84
CA LYS A 254 -10.69 1.67 0.53
C LYS A 254 -9.74 1.04 1.53
N ARG A 255 -8.77 0.25 1.06
CA ARG A 255 -7.85 -0.50 1.89
C ARG A 255 -6.42 -0.31 1.44
N LEU A 256 -5.54 -0.24 2.42
CA LEU A 256 -4.11 -0.41 2.35
C LEU A 256 -3.81 -1.79 2.94
N PHE A 257 -3.04 -2.60 2.23
CA PHE A 257 -2.54 -3.86 2.76
C PHE A 257 -1.10 -3.66 3.23
N VAL A 258 -0.80 -4.11 4.45
CA VAL A 258 0.54 -4.01 5.05
C VAL A 258 1.07 -5.39 5.38
N SER A 259 2.39 -5.50 5.46
CA SER A 259 3.03 -6.77 5.83
C SER A 259 2.69 -7.18 7.28
N PRO A 260 2.83 -8.48 7.59
CA PRO A 260 2.63 -9.01 8.93
C PRO A 260 3.46 -8.36 10.05
N ASP A 261 4.62 -7.80 9.71
CA ASP A 261 5.56 -7.16 10.62
C ASP A 261 5.55 -5.62 10.52
N ALA A 262 4.67 -5.06 9.69
CA ALA A 262 4.50 -3.63 9.56
C ALA A 262 4.08 -2.98 10.88
N LYS A 263 4.60 -1.77 11.12
CA LYS A 263 4.13 -0.91 12.20
C LYS A 263 3.20 0.13 11.60
N VAL A 264 1.94 0.13 12.03
CA VAL A 264 0.92 1.08 11.57
C VAL A 264 0.45 1.94 12.72
N GLU A 265 0.37 3.24 12.47
CA GLU A 265 -0.13 4.24 13.40
C GLU A 265 -1.10 5.18 12.67
N LYS A 266 -2.22 5.53 13.31
CA LYS A 266 -3.08 6.62 12.82
C LYS A 266 -2.43 7.96 13.13
N VAL A 267 -2.36 8.84 12.14
CA VAL A 267 -1.83 10.19 12.30
C VAL A 267 -2.86 11.24 11.91
N SER A 268 -2.87 12.36 12.62
CA SER A 268 -3.71 13.51 12.29
C SER A 268 -2.90 14.53 11.49
N LEU A 269 -3.35 14.79 10.26
CA LEU A 269 -2.79 15.82 9.39
C LEU A 269 -3.43 17.19 9.72
N PRO A 270 -2.69 18.31 9.67
CA PRO A 270 -3.21 19.63 10.04
C PRO A 270 -4.41 20.11 9.22
N SER A 271 -4.64 19.54 8.02
CA SER A 271 -5.86 19.79 7.25
C SER A 271 -7.14 19.22 7.89
N GLY A 272 -7.07 18.68 9.11
CA GLY A 272 -8.15 17.97 9.78
C GLY A 272 -8.43 16.59 9.17
N LYS A 273 -7.46 16.03 8.43
CA LYS A 273 -7.57 14.72 7.81
C LYS A 273 -6.82 13.71 8.65
N GLU A 274 -7.29 12.48 8.67
CA GLU A 274 -6.52 11.37 9.22
C GLU A 274 -5.76 10.68 8.10
N GLY A 275 -4.64 10.06 8.46
CA GLY A 275 -3.83 9.21 7.60
C GLY A 275 -3.24 8.06 8.40
N PHE A 276 -2.50 7.21 7.71
CA PHE A 276 -1.68 6.17 8.32
C PHE A 276 -0.21 6.52 8.17
N TYR A 277 0.54 6.48 9.26
CA TYR A 277 1.98 6.32 9.23
C TYR A 277 2.31 4.83 9.30
N VAL A 278 3.12 4.36 8.36
CA VAL A 278 3.47 2.95 8.22
C VAL A 278 4.97 2.80 8.08
N VAL A 279 5.56 1.88 8.83
CA VAL A 279 6.91 1.38 8.60
C VAL A 279 6.80 -0.07 8.15
N ASP A 280 7.20 -0.33 6.92
CA ASP A 280 7.04 -1.63 6.27
C ASP A 280 8.17 -1.87 5.25
N GLN A 281 8.76 -3.08 5.26
CA GLN A 281 9.74 -3.55 4.26
C GLN A 281 10.83 -2.55 3.87
N GLY A 282 11.49 -1.96 4.87
CA GLY A 282 12.59 -1.01 4.64
C GLY A 282 12.13 0.37 4.13
N THR A 283 10.83 0.64 4.11
CA THR A 283 10.23 1.93 3.77
C THR A 283 9.42 2.44 4.96
N GLN A 284 9.38 3.76 5.13
CA GLN A 284 8.45 4.44 6.02
C GLN A 284 7.63 5.43 5.20
N PHE A 285 6.34 5.54 5.47
CA PHE A 285 5.47 6.41 4.70
C PHE A 285 4.27 6.93 5.49
N ILE A 286 3.75 8.06 5.05
CA ILE A 286 2.46 8.60 5.44
C ILE A 286 1.53 8.51 4.25
N GLU A 287 0.34 7.93 4.44
CA GLU A 287 -0.66 7.78 3.42
C GLU A 287 -2.03 8.31 3.85
N TRP A 288 -2.70 9.03 2.97
CA TRP A 288 -4.07 9.50 3.20
C TRP A 288 -4.86 9.61 1.91
N VAL A 289 -6.19 9.60 2.05
CA VAL A 289 -7.13 9.78 0.94
C VAL A 289 -7.63 11.22 0.88
N LYS A 290 -7.74 11.77 -0.33
CA LYS A 290 -8.35 13.08 -0.61
C LYS A 290 -9.46 12.95 -1.66
N GLY A 291 -10.57 13.65 -1.41
CA GLY A 291 -11.72 13.72 -2.31
C GLY A 291 -12.72 12.58 -2.11
N GLU A 292 -13.94 12.76 -2.62
CA GLU A 292 -15.00 11.74 -2.56
C GLU A 292 -15.09 10.91 -3.84
N ALA A 293 -14.99 11.55 -5.02
CA ALA A 293 -14.90 10.94 -6.34
C ALA A 293 -14.42 11.98 -7.40
N PRO A 294 -13.40 11.69 -8.22
CA PRO A 294 -12.47 10.57 -8.08
C PRO A 294 -11.65 10.72 -6.79
N ARG A 295 -11.49 9.63 -6.04
CA ARG A 295 -10.63 9.63 -4.85
C ARG A 295 -9.19 9.59 -5.29
N THR A 296 -8.33 10.22 -4.49
CA THR A 296 -6.89 10.22 -4.70
C THR A 296 -6.19 9.77 -3.44
N ILE A 297 -5.24 8.85 -3.56
CA ILE A 297 -4.31 8.50 -2.47
C ILE A 297 -3.07 9.37 -2.64
N TYR A 298 -2.63 9.95 -1.53
CA TYR A 298 -1.36 10.64 -1.40
C TYR A 298 -0.48 9.81 -0.48
N THR A 299 0.75 9.54 -0.92
CA THR A 299 1.75 8.79 -0.16
C THR A 299 3.04 9.60 -0.13
N ILE A 300 3.56 9.86 1.07
CA ILE A 300 4.88 10.49 1.26
C ILE A 300 5.77 9.43 1.89
N GLN A 301 6.87 9.07 1.24
CA GLN A 301 7.69 7.94 1.66
C GLN A 301 9.18 8.26 1.64
N ALA A 302 9.91 7.57 2.51
CA ALA A 302 11.36 7.56 2.60
C ALA A 302 11.85 6.15 2.98
N LYS A 303 13.15 5.90 2.88
CA LYS A 303 13.71 4.66 3.41
C LYS A 303 13.59 4.62 4.94
N ALA A 304 13.25 3.46 5.50
CA ALA A 304 13.08 3.28 6.93
C ALA A 304 14.39 3.38 7.73
N ASP A 305 15.54 3.12 7.09
CA ASP A 305 16.88 3.21 7.67
C ASP A 305 17.56 4.57 7.44
N SER A 306 16.86 5.52 6.80
CA SER A 306 17.34 6.89 6.64
C SER A 306 17.22 7.70 7.93
N LYS A 307 17.83 8.88 7.95
CA LYS A 307 17.71 9.87 9.04
C LYS A 307 16.42 10.69 8.95
N ILE A 308 15.63 10.53 7.88
CA ILE A 308 14.33 11.17 7.72
C ILE A 308 13.40 10.60 8.80
N SER A 309 12.88 11.45 9.68
CA SER A 309 11.98 11.02 10.74
C SER A 309 10.52 11.03 10.29
N LYS A 310 9.64 10.45 11.11
CA LYS A 310 8.19 10.58 10.94
C LYS A 310 7.76 12.06 10.91
N GLU A 311 8.36 12.89 11.75
CA GLU A 311 8.08 14.33 11.84
C GLU A 311 8.47 15.05 10.54
N ASP A 312 9.56 14.64 9.88
CA ASP A 312 9.94 15.17 8.57
C ASP A 312 8.89 14.82 7.50
N LEU A 313 8.40 13.57 7.48
CA LEU A 313 7.34 13.17 6.55
C LEU A 313 6.03 13.92 6.86
N MET A 314 5.71 14.08 8.15
CA MET A 314 4.56 14.87 8.59
C MET A 314 4.69 16.29 8.07
N LEU A 315 5.83 16.96 8.29
CA LEU A 315 6.11 18.33 7.81
C LEU A 315 5.80 18.49 6.33
N VAL A 316 6.23 17.54 5.49
CA VAL A 316 5.91 17.55 4.05
C VAL A 316 4.39 17.47 3.85
N ALA A 317 3.71 16.52 4.52
CA ALA A 317 2.26 16.34 4.46
C ALA A 317 1.48 17.60 4.87
N GLU A 318 1.93 18.29 5.92
CA GLU A 318 1.30 19.53 6.43
C GLU A 318 1.36 20.67 5.42
N ASN A 319 2.38 20.65 4.56
CA ASN A 319 2.69 21.75 3.65
C ASN A 319 2.27 21.48 2.21
N MET A 320 1.53 20.40 1.94
CA MET A 320 0.96 20.07 0.64
C MET A 320 -0.14 21.06 0.24
N LYS A 321 0.05 21.80 -0.86
CA LYS A 321 -0.92 22.76 -1.39
C LYS A 321 -1.11 22.60 -2.90
#